data_AF-A0A350MRZ3-F1
#
_entry.id   AF-A0A350MRZ3-F1
#
_cell.length_a   1.000
_cell.length_b   1.000
_cell.length_c   1.000
_cell.angle_alpha   90.00
_cell.angle_beta   90.00
_cell.angle_gamma   90.00
#
_symmetry.space_group_name_H-M   'P 1'
#
loop_
_entity.id
_entity.type
_entity.pdbx_description
1 polymer ?
#
loop_
_entity_poly.entity_id
_entity_poly.type
_entity_poly.pdbx_seq_one_letter_code
_entity_poly.pdbx_strand_id
1 'polypeptide(L)'
;MKKLLILSVVIALFLALSPTNNVRAQFIAGSWQSNVSCINQSEDNDAAVELIFYEESTGNKLSLGSEVVPAGKSTNFVLSPSSGSIGSLVIQSNQPLTCAVDYSAKTTGTSANPYRFAATKGFDANEISPVMYVSQIEKEFYGWNSYIAVQNTTDTETDVTISFVDRFTNTYPDLNISIPGFANEVIMLADVPSLPAMFIGAATISSDDGITPLAVSTAFYNAGISPATSQIHAWNGSSTGSNTLYAPYIVMNYYLYNSGIMVQNIGDAPTSFKITYTFAGTDYVYQHPTELKAGETKDFYLPNV
;
A
#
# COMPACT_ATOMS: atom_id res chain seq x y z
N MET A 1 -7.54 -59.08 -1.28
CA MET A 1 -6.84 -58.22 -2.27
C MET A 1 -7.65 -56.97 -2.66
N LYS A 2 -8.97 -57.04 -2.92
CA LYS A 2 -9.79 -55.84 -3.24
C LYS A 2 -9.91 -54.78 -2.12
N LYS A 3 -9.86 -55.18 -0.84
CA LYS A 3 -9.93 -54.23 0.30
C LYS A 3 -8.64 -53.43 0.54
N LEU A 4 -7.48 -53.90 0.09
CA LEU A 4 -6.22 -53.13 0.18
C LEU A 4 -6.16 -52.04 -0.90
N LEU A 5 -6.65 -52.30 -2.11
CA LEU A 5 -6.66 -51.32 -3.21
C LEU A 5 -7.53 -50.08 -2.91
N ILE A 6 -8.65 -50.25 -2.21
CA ILE A 6 -9.55 -49.13 -1.87
C ILE A 6 -8.90 -48.21 -0.82
N LEU A 7 -8.16 -48.77 0.14
CA LEU A 7 -7.46 -47.98 1.15
C LEU A 7 -6.30 -47.17 0.54
N SER A 8 -5.60 -47.74 -0.45
CA SER A 8 -4.53 -47.05 -1.18
C SER A 8 -5.04 -45.87 -2.03
N VAL A 9 -6.21 -46.01 -2.65
CA VAL A 9 -6.82 -44.92 -3.46
C VAL A 9 -7.34 -43.79 -2.57
N VAL A 10 -7.89 -44.09 -1.39
CA VAL A 10 -8.37 -43.07 -0.45
C VAL A 10 -7.20 -42.29 0.18
N ILE A 11 -6.09 -42.96 0.53
CA ILE A 11 -4.89 -42.26 1.05
C ILE A 11 -4.22 -41.40 -0.02
N ALA A 12 -4.19 -41.84 -1.28
CA ALA A 12 -3.69 -41.05 -2.40
C ALA A 12 -4.57 -39.82 -2.70
N LEU A 13 -5.89 -39.92 -2.51
CA LEU A 13 -6.81 -38.79 -2.67
C LEU A 13 -6.70 -37.78 -1.51
N PHE A 14 -6.40 -38.24 -0.30
CA PHE A 14 -6.16 -37.35 0.86
C PHE A 14 -4.80 -36.65 0.81
N LEU A 15 -3.77 -37.26 0.19
CA LEU A 15 -2.47 -36.60 -0.03
C LEU A 15 -2.51 -35.52 -1.13
N ALA A 16 -3.45 -35.61 -2.06
CA ALA A 16 -3.68 -34.60 -3.11
C ALA A 16 -4.50 -33.37 -2.63
N LEU A 17 -5.00 -33.40 -1.39
CA LEU A 17 -5.69 -32.29 -0.72
C LEU A 17 -4.80 -31.63 0.36
N SER A 18 -3.48 -31.83 0.29
CA SER A 18 -2.59 -30.96 1.04
C SER A 18 -2.80 -29.54 0.51
N PRO A 19 -3.02 -28.53 1.38
CA PRO A 19 -3.10 -27.15 0.93
C PRO A 19 -1.81 -26.90 0.16
N THR A 20 -1.94 -26.68 -1.15
CA THR A 20 -0.85 -26.11 -1.92
C THR A 20 -0.58 -24.79 -1.24
N ASN A 21 0.52 -24.71 -0.50
CA ASN A 21 1.07 -23.43 -0.09
C ASN A 21 1.32 -22.69 -1.40
N ASN A 22 0.34 -21.89 -1.83
CA ASN A 22 0.48 -21.06 -3.00
C ASN A 22 1.68 -20.16 -2.69
N VAL A 23 2.75 -20.35 -3.45
CA VAL A 23 3.93 -19.50 -3.35
C VAL A 23 3.47 -18.12 -3.82
N ARG A 24 3.17 -17.22 -2.87
CA ARG A 24 2.91 -15.82 -3.19
C ARG A 24 4.19 -15.22 -3.77
N ALA A 25 4.06 -14.38 -4.79
CA ALA A 25 5.14 -13.52 -5.24
C ALA A 25 5.69 -12.77 -4.04
N GLN A 26 7.01 -12.80 -3.89
CA GLN A 26 7.65 -12.07 -2.81
C GLN A 26 7.89 -10.64 -3.25
N PHE A 27 7.80 -9.73 -2.28
CA PHE A 27 8.43 -8.42 -2.38
C PHE A 27 9.94 -8.58 -2.68
N ILE A 28 10.67 -7.49 -2.88
CA ILE A 28 12.11 -7.54 -3.16
C ILE A 28 12.78 -8.51 -2.16
N ALA A 29 13.47 -9.52 -2.70
CA ALA A 29 14.03 -10.60 -1.92
C ALA A 29 14.97 -10.07 -0.82
N GLY A 30 14.84 -10.62 0.39
CA GLY A 30 15.66 -10.25 1.53
C GLY A 30 14.89 -10.27 2.85
N SER A 31 15.61 -9.99 3.94
CA SER A 31 14.99 -9.78 5.24
C SER A 31 14.68 -8.31 5.45
N TRP A 32 13.45 -8.03 5.86
CA TRP A 32 12.94 -6.67 6.09
C TRP A 32 12.67 -6.45 7.57
N GLN A 33 12.70 -5.19 7.97
CA GLN A 33 12.29 -4.72 9.29
C GLN A 33 11.51 -3.42 9.12
N SER A 34 10.69 -3.11 10.12
CA SER A 34 9.98 -1.85 10.18
C SER A 34 10.31 -1.12 11.47
N ASN A 35 10.37 0.21 11.40
CA ASN A 35 10.47 1.09 12.55
C ASN A 35 9.30 2.07 12.51
N VAL A 36 8.96 2.57 13.69
CA VAL A 36 7.91 3.57 13.85
C VAL A 36 8.49 4.78 14.54
N SER A 37 8.19 5.96 14.04
CA SER A 37 8.47 7.21 14.74
C SER A 37 7.16 7.90 15.01
N CYS A 38 6.88 8.28 16.26
CA CYS A 38 5.71 9.09 16.59
C CYS A 38 6.13 10.37 17.31
N ILE A 39 5.41 11.46 17.05
CA ILE A 39 5.47 12.70 17.83
C ILE A 39 4.17 12.89 18.60
N ASN A 40 4.29 13.21 19.88
CA ASN A 40 3.18 13.63 20.72
C ASN A 40 2.85 15.09 20.41
N GLN A 41 1.63 15.33 19.95
CA GLN A 41 1.15 16.66 19.59
C GLN A 41 0.67 17.48 20.80
N SER A 42 0.48 16.84 21.95
CA SER A 42 0.18 17.52 23.21
C SER A 42 1.43 18.22 23.73
N GLU A 43 1.35 19.53 23.97
CA GLU A 43 2.45 20.31 24.57
C GLU A 43 2.48 20.22 26.11
N ASP A 44 1.38 19.75 26.71
CA ASP A 44 1.18 19.78 28.17
C ASP A 44 1.14 18.40 28.82
N ASN A 45 0.82 17.35 28.05
CA ASN A 45 0.58 16.02 28.61
C ASN A 45 1.42 14.95 27.90
N ASP A 46 2.04 14.08 28.70
CA ASP A 46 2.71 12.90 28.20
C ASP A 46 1.71 11.91 27.58
N ALA A 47 2.11 11.26 26.49
CA ALA A 47 1.33 10.25 25.80
C ALA A 47 1.72 8.86 26.30
N ALA A 48 0.79 8.14 26.93
CA ALA A 48 0.91 6.70 27.12
C ALA A 48 0.55 6.02 25.79
N VAL A 49 1.45 5.19 25.27
CA VAL A 49 1.33 4.55 23.96
C VAL A 49 1.41 3.03 24.11
N GLU A 50 0.49 2.30 23.47
CA GLU A 50 0.56 0.84 23.32
C GLU A 50 0.70 0.49 21.83
N LEU A 51 1.63 -0.43 21.53
CA LEU A 51 1.86 -0.93 20.17
C LEU A 51 1.36 -2.36 20.08
N ILE A 52 0.44 -2.60 19.13
CA ILE A 52 -0.19 -3.90 18.94
C ILE A 52 -0.02 -4.33 17.48
N PHE A 53 0.71 -5.41 17.27
CA PHE A 53 0.87 -6.03 15.96
C PHE A 53 -0.23 -7.07 15.73
N TYR A 54 -0.79 -7.09 14.53
CA TYR A 54 -1.76 -8.11 14.07
C TYR A 54 -1.18 -8.79 12.84
N GLU A 55 -0.97 -10.10 12.94
CA GLU A 55 -0.44 -10.91 11.84
C GLU A 55 -1.39 -10.91 10.63
N GLU A 56 -0.81 -10.79 9.44
CA GLU A 56 -1.53 -10.81 8.16
C GLU A 56 -2.42 -12.06 8.05
N SER A 57 -3.63 -11.91 7.49
CA SER A 57 -4.60 -12.98 7.24
C SER A 57 -5.17 -13.72 8.47
N THR A 58 -4.53 -13.66 9.64
CA THR A 58 -4.97 -14.39 10.83
C THR A 58 -5.55 -13.49 11.91
N GLY A 59 -5.11 -12.23 11.99
CA GLY A 59 -5.46 -11.32 13.07
C GLY A 59 -4.88 -11.73 14.42
N ASN A 60 -3.91 -12.64 14.46
CA ASN A 60 -3.22 -13.01 15.68
C ASN A 60 -2.56 -11.76 16.28
N LYS A 61 -3.01 -11.39 17.49
CA LYS A 61 -2.51 -10.22 18.21
C LYS A 61 -1.19 -10.54 18.93
N LEU A 62 -0.21 -9.65 18.75
CA LEU A 62 1.04 -9.59 19.50
C LEU A 62 1.21 -8.19 20.09
N SER A 63 1.19 -8.06 21.41
CA SER A 63 1.57 -6.80 22.07
C SER A 63 3.08 -6.62 21.97
N LEU A 64 3.51 -5.48 21.42
CA LEU A 64 4.92 -5.11 21.28
C LEU A 64 5.43 -4.27 22.45
N GLY A 65 4.55 -3.95 23.41
CA GLY A 65 4.87 -3.20 24.61
C GLY A 65 4.13 -1.87 24.71
N SER A 66 4.47 -1.13 25.76
CA SER A 66 3.96 0.21 26.02
C SER A 66 5.10 1.15 26.38
N GLU A 67 4.95 2.42 26.03
CA GLU A 67 5.97 3.45 26.22
C GLU A 67 5.31 4.81 26.43
N VAL A 68 6.06 5.74 27.04
CA VAL A 68 5.62 7.12 27.23
C VAL A 68 6.35 8.01 26.23
N VAL A 69 5.61 8.78 25.45
CA VAL A 69 6.15 9.84 24.59
C VAL A 69 5.91 11.17 25.29
N PRO A 70 6.96 11.85 25.80
CA PRO A 70 6.77 13.09 26.55
C PRO A 70 6.09 14.18 25.71
N ALA A 71 5.45 15.14 26.40
CA ALA A 71 4.77 16.27 25.76
C ALA A 71 5.66 17.01 24.73
N GLY A 72 5.15 17.19 23.52
CA GLY A 72 5.84 17.85 22.40
C GLY A 72 7.13 17.14 21.93
N LYS A 73 7.35 15.88 22.31
CA LYS A 73 8.54 15.09 21.91
C LYS A 73 8.18 13.97 20.95
N SER A 74 9.21 13.43 20.32
CA SER A 74 9.13 12.26 19.45
C SER A 74 9.93 11.08 19.99
N THR A 75 9.45 9.88 19.70
CA THR A 75 10.09 8.61 20.06
C THR A 75 10.13 7.69 18.85
N ASN A 76 11.18 6.87 18.74
CA ASN A 76 11.30 5.79 17.77
C ASN A 76 11.05 4.45 18.46
N PHE A 77 10.12 3.67 17.94
CA PHE A 77 9.80 2.33 18.39
C PHE A 77 10.45 1.30 17.47
N VAL A 78 11.20 0.39 18.07
CA VAL A 78 11.78 -0.76 17.36
C VAL A 78 10.78 -1.90 17.41
N LEU A 79 10.23 -2.28 16.25
CA LEU A 79 9.30 -3.40 16.18
C LEU A 79 10.08 -4.71 16.21
N SER A 80 9.77 -5.58 17.16
CA SER A 80 10.39 -6.91 17.28
C SER A 80 9.36 -8.05 17.23
N PRO A 81 8.52 -8.15 16.18
CA PRO A 81 7.75 -9.37 15.96
C PRO A 81 8.70 -10.54 15.65
N SER A 82 8.20 -11.79 15.75
CA SER A 82 8.95 -12.97 15.31
C SER A 82 9.47 -12.80 13.88
N SER A 83 10.62 -13.41 13.57
CA SER A 83 11.24 -13.23 12.25
C SER A 83 10.32 -13.70 11.13
N GLY A 84 10.10 -12.85 10.12
CA GLY A 84 9.33 -13.19 8.93
C GLY A 84 7.84 -12.87 9.02
N SER A 85 7.34 -12.31 10.14
CA SER A 85 5.95 -11.89 10.25
C SER A 85 5.66 -10.65 9.41
N ILE A 86 4.65 -10.74 8.55
CA ILE A 86 3.99 -9.63 7.87
C ILE A 86 2.68 -9.38 8.61
N GLY A 87 2.28 -8.11 8.72
CA GLY A 87 1.07 -7.76 9.43
C GLY A 87 0.83 -6.27 9.43
N SER A 88 -0.07 -5.86 10.31
CA SER A 88 -0.42 -4.47 10.55
C SER A 88 -0.11 -4.08 11.99
N LEU A 89 -0.09 -2.77 12.25
CA LEU A 89 0.20 -2.20 13.55
C LEU A 89 -0.93 -1.25 13.94
N VAL A 90 -1.47 -1.43 15.14
CA VAL A 90 -2.36 -0.48 15.80
C VAL A 90 -1.57 0.20 16.91
N ILE A 91 -1.53 1.54 16.87
CA ILE A 91 -0.89 2.37 17.89
C ILE A 91 -2.00 3.06 18.67
N GLN A 92 -2.16 2.70 19.93
CA GLN A 92 -3.17 3.32 20.80
C GLN A 92 -2.47 4.35 21.69
N SER A 93 -3.10 5.52 21.84
CA SER A 93 -2.58 6.55 22.75
C SER A 93 -3.70 7.35 23.43
N ASN A 94 -3.40 7.85 24.62
CA ASN A 94 -4.26 8.78 25.35
C ASN A 94 -4.05 10.25 24.95
N GLN A 95 -3.08 10.55 24.07
CA GLN A 95 -2.86 11.88 23.49
C GLN A 95 -2.82 11.77 21.96
N PRO A 96 -3.13 12.85 21.22
CA PRO A 96 -2.98 12.87 19.77
C PRO A 96 -1.52 12.66 19.35
N LEU A 97 -1.29 11.69 18.48
CA LEU A 97 0.00 11.42 17.87
C LEU A 97 -0.08 11.63 16.35
N THR A 98 1.04 11.99 15.75
CA THR A 98 1.28 11.64 14.34
C THR A 98 2.49 10.71 14.25
N CYS A 99 2.36 9.67 13.44
CA CYS A 99 3.34 8.62 13.32
C CYS A 99 3.73 8.41 11.86
N ALA A 100 4.95 7.94 11.64
CA ALA A 100 5.41 7.40 10.38
C ALA A 100 5.95 5.98 10.61
N VAL A 101 5.70 5.11 9.63
CA VAL A 101 6.29 3.78 9.53
C VAL A 101 7.32 3.83 8.42
N ASP A 102 8.52 3.39 8.71
CA ASP A 102 9.48 3.01 7.67
C ASP A 102 9.65 1.49 7.67
N TYR A 103 9.97 0.95 6.50
CA TYR A 103 10.49 -0.40 6.37
C TYR A 103 11.76 -0.39 5.56
N SER A 104 12.74 -1.19 5.97
CA SER A 104 14.05 -1.27 5.35
C SER A 104 14.56 -2.69 5.24
N ALA A 105 15.42 -2.94 4.25
CA ALA A 105 16.20 -4.17 4.24
C ALA A 105 17.12 -4.19 5.49
N LYS A 106 17.25 -5.36 6.13
CA LYS A 106 18.13 -5.57 7.30
C LYS A 106 19.62 -5.58 6.93
N THR A 107 19.94 -5.81 5.66
CA THR A 107 21.32 -5.91 5.19
C THR A 107 21.97 -4.54 5.10
N THR A 108 23.26 -4.46 5.43
CA THR A 108 24.08 -3.26 5.19
C THR A 108 24.11 -2.93 3.70
N GLY A 109 23.79 -1.69 3.35
CA GLY A 109 23.89 -1.21 1.99
C GLY A 109 25.34 -1.17 1.51
N THR A 110 25.55 -1.62 0.28
CA THR A 110 26.83 -1.56 -0.44
C THR A 110 26.62 -0.91 -1.80
N SER A 111 27.70 -0.52 -2.48
CA SER A 111 27.59 0.02 -3.85
C SER A 111 26.96 -0.96 -4.85
N ALA A 112 26.98 -2.27 -4.59
CA ALA A 112 26.37 -3.28 -5.44
C ALA A 112 24.93 -3.64 -5.02
N ASN A 113 24.59 -3.47 -3.74
CA ASN A 113 23.27 -3.70 -3.18
C ASN A 113 22.97 -2.56 -2.20
N PRO A 114 22.40 -1.44 -2.66
CA PRO A 114 22.22 -0.26 -1.83
C PRO A 114 21.19 -0.51 -0.73
N TYR A 115 21.13 0.41 0.23
CA TYR A 115 20.01 0.45 1.18
C TYR A 115 18.70 0.62 0.43
N ARG A 116 17.70 -0.13 0.88
CA ARG A 116 16.32 -0.04 0.40
C ARG A 116 15.47 0.30 1.60
N PHE A 117 14.67 1.33 1.44
CA PHE A 117 13.74 1.76 2.45
C PHE A 117 12.60 2.47 1.75
N ALA A 118 11.44 2.44 2.38
CA ALA A 118 10.36 3.35 2.07
C ALA A 118 9.63 3.66 3.38
N ALA A 119 8.83 4.71 3.35
CA ALA A 119 8.05 5.12 4.50
C ALA A 119 6.65 5.53 4.07
N THR A 120 5.71 5.33 4.96
CA THR A 120 4.35 5.84 4.88
C THR A 120 4.01 6.51 6.21
N LYS A 121 3.05 7.43 6.21
CA LYS A 121 2.53 7.97 7.46
C LYS A 121 1.45 7.04 8.03
N GLY A 122 1.19 7.14 9.33
CA GLY A 122 0.01 6.55 9.95
C GLY A 122 -1.28 7.21 9.44
N PHE A 123 -2.40 6.53 9.66
CA PHE A 123 -3.74 7.02 9.35
C PHE A 123 -4.43 7.49 10.63
N ASP A 124 -5.04 8.67 10.58
CA ASP A 124 -6.03 9.06 11.58
C ASP A 124 -7.46 8.68 11.16
N ALA A 125 -8.43 8.89 12.05
CA ALA A 125 -9.82 8.49 11.84
C ALA A 125 -10.52 9.19 10.66
N ASN A 126 -10.03 10.33 10.19
CA ASN A 126 -10.55 11.06 9.02
C ASN A 126 -9.90 10.60 7.70
N GLU A 127 -8.85 9.78 7.78
CA GLU A 127 -8.07 9.30 6.64
C GLU A 127 -8.38 7.86 6.27
N ILE A 128 -9.26 7.22 7.04
CA ILE A 128 -9.80 5.88 6.80
C ILE A 128 -11.26 5.99 6.34
N SER A 129 -11.69 5.06 5.50
CA SER A 129 -13.04 5.08 4.92
C SER A 129 -13.43 3.68 4.43
N PRO A 130 -14.73 3.36 4.34
CA PRO A 130 -15.20 2.14 3.67
C PRO A 130 -14.73 2.04 2.22
N VAL A 131 -14.45 3.17 1.57
CA VAL A 131 -13.88 3.21 0.22
C VAL A 131 -12.57 3.99 0.24
N MET A 132 -11.53 3.36 -0.28
CA MET A 132 -10.17 3.89 -0.37
C MET A 132 -9.68 3.82 -1.83
N TYR A 133 -8.91 4.82 -2.23
CA TYR A 133 -8.42 4.96 -3.60
C TYR A 133 -6.89 4.92 -3.64
N VAL A 134 -6.34 4.17 -4.60
CA VAL A 134 -4.91 4.15 -4.90
C VAL A 134 -4.72 4.59 -6.35
N SER A 135 -4.09 5.74 -6.54
CA SER A 135 -3.98 6.41 -7.84
C SER A 135 -2.99 5.78 -8.80
N GLN A 136 -2.00 5.03 -8.31
CA GLN A 136 -0.98 4.38 -9.13
C GLN A 136 -0.66 2.98 -8.63
N ILE A 137 -0.74 2.00 -9.51
CA ILE A 137 -0.31 0.64 -9.29
C ILE A 137 0.16 0.03 -10.59
N GLU A 138 1.10 -0.90 -10.50
CA GLU A 138 1.83 -1.45 -11.64
C GLU A 138 2.00 -2.96 -11.51
N LYS A 139 1.91 -3.65 -12.66
CA LYS A 139 2.25 -5.07 -12.79
C LYS A 139 3.13 -5.27 -14.01
N GLU A 140 4.36 -5.71 -13.74
CA GLU A 140 5.41 -5.93 -14.76
C GLU A 140 5.59 -4.74 -15.72
N PHE A 141 5.33 -3.51 -15.25
CA PHE A 141 5.42 -2.31 -16.08
C PHE A 141 6.88 -1.91 -16.23
N TYR A 142 7.51 -2.29 -17.34
CA TYR A 142 8.96 -2.09 -17.54
C TYR A 142 9.82 -2.62 -16.36
N GLY A 143 9.40 -3.74 -15.76
CA GLY A 143 10.10 -4.37 -14.62
C GLY A 143 9.69 -3.85 -13.24
N TRP A 144 8.73 -2.94 -13.17
CA TRP A 144 8.14 -2.46 -11.93
C TRP A 144 6.90 -3.28 -11.55
N ASN A 145 6.72 -3.48 -10.25
CA ASN A 145 5.56 -4.15 -9.67
C ASN A 145 5.08 -3.35 -8.46
N SER A 146 3.84 -3.59 -8.04
CA SER A 146 3.28 -2.97 -6.83
C SER A 146 2.77 -3.99 -5.83
N TYR A 147 2.61 -3.54 -4.60
CA TYR A 147 1.73 -4.17 -3.63
C TYR A 147 0.68 -3.18 -3.13
N ILE A 148 -0.47 -3.69 -2.68
CA ILE A 148 -1.49 -2.95 -1.93
C ILE A 148 -1.61 -3.63 -0.57
N ALA A 149 -1.39 -2.90 0.52
CA ALA A 149 -1.65 -3.38 1.87
C ALA A 149 -2.95 -2.74 2.37
N VAL A 150 -3.96 -3.58 2.64
CA VAL A 150 -5.28 -3.16 3.11
C VAL A 150 -5.46 -3.63 4.54
N GLN A 151 -5.71 -2.71 5.46
CA GLN A 151 -6.00 -3.01 6.87
C GLN A 151 -7.47 -2.76 7.17
N ASN A 152 -8.10 -3.75 7.80
CA ASN A 152 -9.39 -3.58 8.47
C ASN A 152 -9.16 -2.86 9.79
N THR A 153 -9.80 -1.71 10.01
CA THR A 153 -9.55 -0.88 11.21
C THR A 153 -10.50 -1.19 12.38
N THR A 154 -11.37 -2.18 12.23
CA THR A 154 -12.36 -2.60 13.23
C THR A 154 -11.99 -3.97 13.83
N ASP A 155 -12.69 -4.40 14.87
CA ASP A 155 -12.45 -5.69 15.53
C ASP A 155 -13.18 -6.88 14.89
N THR A 156 -13.95 -6.64 13.83
CA THR A 156 -14.81 -7.62 13.17
C THR A 156 -14.27 -7.91 11.78
N GLU A 157 -14.21 -9.19 11.37
CA GLU A 157 -13.80 -9.59 10.02
C GLU A 157 -14.68 -8.90 8.95
N THR A 158 -14.07 -8.55 7.83
CA THR A 158 -14.75 -7.81 6.75
C THR A 158 -14.28 -8.29 5.39
N ASP A 159 -15.25 -8.51 4.50
CA ASP A 159 -15.01 -8.78 3.09
C ASP A 159 -14.74 -7.47 2.34
N VAL A 160 -13.76 -7.51 1.45
CA VAL A 160 -13.27 -6.35 0.71
C VAL A 160 -13.16 -6.68 -0.77
N THR A 161 -13.72 -5.80 -1.60
CA THR A 161 -13.61 -5.83 -3.06
C THR A 161 -12.56 -4.82 -3.53
N ILE A 162 -11.63 -5.27 -4.39
CA ILE A 162 -10.63 -4.42 -5.06
C ILE A 162 -10.91 -4.39 -6.56
N SER A 163 -11.30 -3.22 -7.06
CA SER A 163 -11.54 -2.96 -8.49
C SER A 163 -10.35 -2.26 -9.13
N PHE A 164 -10.03 -2.63 -10.37
CA PHE A 164 -8.87 -2.12 -11.10
C PHE A 164 -9.26 -1.43 -12.41
N VAL A 165 -8.56 -0.33 -12.71
CA VAL A 165 -8.67 0.40 -13.98
C VAL A 165 -7.28 0.75 -14.49
N ASP A 166 -6.99 0.52 -15.77
CA ASP A 166 -5.71 0.94 -16.37
C ASP A 166 -5.73 2.42 -16.84
N ARG A 167 -4.55 2.94 -17.18
CA ARG A 167 -4.37 4.28 -17.77
C ARG A 167 -5.07 4.51 -19.13
N PHE A 168 -5.63 3.45 -19.72
CA PHE A 168 -6.40 3.46 -20.96
C PHE A 168 -7.89 3.31 -20.69
N THR A 169 -8.33 3.39 -19.43
CA THR A 169 -9.72 3.31 -18.97
C THR A 169 -10.35 1.91 -19.07
N ASN A 170 -9.56 0.87 -19.32
CA ASN A 170 -10.04 -0.51 -19.29
C ASN A 170 -10.22 -0.96 -17.84
N THR A 171 -11.35 -1.61 -17.55
CA THR A 171 -11.61 -2.26 -16.26
C THR A 171 -11.21 -3.74 -16.31
N TYR A 172 -10.88 -4.29 -15.14
CA TYR A 172 -10.50 -5.69 -14.98
C TYR A 172 -11.38 -6.38 -13.92
N PRO A 173 -11.47 -7.72 -13.93
CA PRO A 173 -12.14 -8.46 -12.88
C PRO A 173 -11.64 -8.07 -11.48
N ASP A 174 -12.60 -7.86 -10.58
CA ASP A 174 -12.35 -7.54 -9.18
C ASP A 174 -11.63 -8.68 -8.46
N LEU A 175 -10.85 -8.31 -7.44
CA LEU A 175 -10.28 -9.23 -6.47
C LEU A 175 -11.04 -9.11 -5.15
N ASN A 176 -11.57 -10.22 -4.66
CA ASN A 176 -12.27 -10.28 -3.38
C ASN A 176 -11.38 -10.97 -2.34
N ILE A 177 -11.29 -10.38 -1.15
CA ILE A 177 -10.55 -10.89 0.00
C ILE A 177 -11.37 -10.74 1.28
N SER A 178 -11.01 -11.46 2.32
CA SER A 178 -11.57 -11.28 3.66
C SER A 178 -10.45 -10.93 4.63
N ILE A 179 -10.65 -9.93 5.48
CA ILE A 179 -9.62 -9.40 6.36
C ILE A 179 -10.11 -9.47 7.81
N PRO A 180 -9.46 -10.27 8.68
CA PRO A 180 -9.78 -10.30 10.10
C PRO A 180 -9.67 -8.92 10.76
N GLY A 181 -10.37 -8.75 11.88
CA GLY A 181 -10.35 -7.51 12.65
C GLY A 181 -8.93 -7.04 13.01
N PHE A 182 -8.66 -5.76 12.80
CA PHE A 182 -7.39 -5.06 12.96
C PHE A 182 -6.23 -5.57 12.09
N ALA A 183 -6.38 -6.71 11.41
CA ALA A 183 -5.38 -7.32 10.56
C ALA A 183 -5.30 -6.63 9.19
N ASN A 184 -4.34 -7.06 8.39
CA ASN A 184 -4.25 -6.68 6.99
C ASN A 184 -4.15 -7.89 6.06
N GLU A 185 -4.30 -7.57 4.78
CA GLU A 185 -3.89 -8.38 3.64
C GLU A 185 -2.92 -7.58 2.78
N VAL A 186 -1.83 -8.21 2.34
CA VAL A 186 -0.88 -7.63 1.38
C VAL A 186 -1.05 -8.30 0.03
N ILE A 187 -1.62 -7.56 -0.91
CA ILE A 187 -1.89 -7.99 -2.26
C ILE A 187 -0.69 -7.63 -3.13
N MET A 188 0.06 -8.65 -3.55
CA MET A 188 1.13 -8.52 -4.53
C MET A 188 0.54 -8.50 -5.93
N LEU A 189 0.68 -7.40 -6.68
CA LEU A 189 0.03 -7.29 -8.00
C LEU A 189 0.53 -8.33 -9.01
N ALA A 190 1.77 -8.79 -8.85
CA ALA A 190 2.32 -9.88 -9.64
C ALA A 190 1.44 -11.15 -9.57
N ASP A 191 0.79 -11.41 -8.43
CA ASP A 191 -0.07 -12.57 -8.20
C ASP A 191 -1.51 -12.38 -8.66
N VAL A 192 -1.93 -11.16 -8.99
CA VAL A 192 -3.32 -10.87 -9.39
C VAL A 192 -3.56 -11.36 -10.81
N PRO A 193 -4.28 -12.47 -11.05
CA PRO A 193 -4.30 -13.12 -12.36
C PRO A 193 -5.07 -12.33 -13.42
N SER A 194 -6.02 -11.50 -13.00
CA SER A 194 -6.85 -10.66 -13.87
C SER A 194 -6.07 -9.52 -14.52
N LEU A 195 -4.95 -9.09 -13.91
CA LEU A 195 -4.13 -8.00 -14.43
C LEU A 195 -3.11 -8.51 -15.45
N PRO A 196 -3.01 -7.89 -16.65
CA PRO A 196 -2.01 -8.26 -17.65
C PRO A 196 -0.62 -7.76 -17.26
N ALA A 197 0.41 -8.30 -17.90
CA ALA A 197 1.73 -7.68 -17.92
C ALA A 197 1.66 -6.27 -18.54
N MET A 198 2.62 -5.40 -18.20
CA MET A 198 2.65 -4.00 -18.64
C MET A 198 1.44 -3.17 -18.16
N PHE A 199 0.79 -3.59 -17.08
CA PHE A 199 -0.31 -2.84 -16.48
C PHE A 199 0.24 -1.68 -15.65
N ILE A 200 -0.35 -0.50 -15.86
CA ILE A 200 -0.25 0.67 -15.00
C ILE A 200 -1.64 1.28 -14.88
N GLY A 201 -2.07 1.57 -13.67
CA GLY A 201 -3.45 1.95 -13.41
C GLY A 201 -3.71 2.41 -11.99
N ALA A 202 -4.96 2.36 -11.58
CA ALA A 202 -5.45 2.71 -10.25
C ALA A 202 -6.32 1.58 -9.69
N ALA A 203 -6.51 1.59 -8.37
CA ALA A 203 -7.42 0.68 -7.69
C ALA A 203 -8.41 1.44 -6.81
N THR A 204 -9.63 0.90 -6.71
CA THR A 204 -10.64 1.27 -5.71
C THR A 204 -10.84 0.09 -4.79
N ILE A 205 -10.68 0.30 -3.48
CA ILE A 205 -10.75 -0.73 -2.45
C ILE A 205 -11.98 -0.40 -1.61
N SER A 206 -12.96 -1.31 -1.56
CA SER A 206 -14.23 -1.09 -0.87
C SER A 206 -14.50 -2.19 0.14
N SER A 207 -14.94 -1.84 1.35
CA SER A 207 -15.54 -2.81 2.26
C SER A 207 -16.93 -3.18 1.74
N ASP A 208 -17.24 -4.47 1.68
CA ASP A 208 -18.47 -4.97 1.05
C ASP A 208 -19.72 -4.64 1.89
N ASP A 209 -19.52 -4.40 3.19
CA ASP A 209 -20.56 -3.93 4.11
C ASP A 209 -20.87 -2.42 3.99
N GLY A 210 -20.04 -1.68 3.24
CA GLY A 210 -20.14 -0.24 3.04
C GLY A 210 -19.95 0.62 4.29
N ILE A 211 -19.52 0.04 5.42
CA ILE A 211 -19.41 0.74 6.72
C ILE A 211 -18.07 0.54 7.42
N THR A 212 -17.36 -0.57 7.18
CA THR A 212 -16.09 -0.84 7.84
C THR A 212 -14.98 0.02 7.25
N PRO A 213 -14.35 0.92 8.04
CA PRO A 213 -13.29 1.76 7.51
C PRO A 213 -12.02 0.95 7.25
N LEU A 214 -11.38 1.23 6.12
CA LEU A 214 -10.13 0.62 5.70
C LEU A 214 -8.99 1.65 5.74
N ALA A 215 -7.80 1.20 6.10
CA ALA A 215 -6.56 1.94 5.89
C ALA A 215 -5.76 1.25 4.79
N VAL A 216 -5.33 1.98 3.76
CA VAL A 216 -4.68 1.39 2.58
C VAL A 216 -3.36 2.07 2.32
N SER A 217 -2.26 1.32 2.25
CA SER A 217 -0.99 1.82 1.75
C SER A 217 -0.54 1.02 0.54
N THR A 218 0.26 1.63 -0.33
CA THR A 218 0.79 0.97 -1.51
C THR A 218 2.25 1.33 -1.71
N ALA A 219 2.95 0.51 -2.48
CA ALA A 219 4.19 0.92 -3.10
C ALA A 219 4.33 0.29 -4.48
N PHE A 220 5.00 0.99 -5.40
CA PHE A 220 5.65 0.36 -6.53
C PHE A 220 7.15 0.26 -6.32
N TYR A 221 7.75 -0.80 -6.86
CA TYR A 221 9.13 -1.16 -6.65
C TYR A 221 9.69 -1.87 -7.87
N ASN A 222 11.00 -1.71 -8.08
CA ASN A 222 11.71 -2.37 -9.16
C ASN A 222 12.30 -3.71 -8.67
N ALA A 223 12.81 -4.54 -9.57
CA ALA A 223 13.28 -5.91 -9.31
C ALA A 223 14.30 -6.05 -8.18
N GLY A 224 15.00 -4.97 -7.85
CA GLY A 224 15.85 -4.94 -6.68
C GLY A 224 17.12 -5.78 -6.78
N ILE A 225 17.65 -5.96 -7.98
CA ILE A 225 18.85 -6.78 -8.22
C ILE A 225 20.13 -5.95 -8.41
N SER A 226 20.01 -4.63 -8.56
CA SER A 226 21.14 -3.72 -8.79
C SER A 226 20.87 -2.33 -8.21
N PRO A 227 21.89 -1.45 -8.07
CA PRO A 227 21.67 -0.08 -7.63
C PRO A 227 20.71 0.70 -8.53
N ALA A 228 20.70 0.39 -9.83
CA ALA A 228 19.81 1.03 -10.80
C ALA A 228 18.35 0.56 -10.71
N THR A 229 18.07 -0.52 -9.98
CA THR A 229 16.74 -1.14 -9.87
C THR A 229 16.31 -1.31 -8.41
N SER A 230 16.84 -0.50 -7.49
CA SER A 230 16.58 -0.61 -6.05
C SER A 230 15.56 0.38 -5.50
N GLN A 231 14.80 1.03 -6.36
CA GLN A 231 13.82 2.03 -5.98
C GLN A 231 12.55 1.40 -5.41
N ILE A 232 11.98 2.08 -4.42
CA ILE A 232 10.69 1.80 -3.82
C ILE A 232 10.01 3.15 -3.63
N HIS A 233 8.77 3.28 -4.08
CA HIS A 233 7.96 4.48 -3.93
C HIS A 233 6.70 4.06 -3.19
N ALA A 234 6.53 4.54 -1.96
CA ALA A 234 5.40 4.18 -1.11
C ALA A 234 4.58 5.41 -0.75
N TRP A 235 3.27 5.22 -0.60
CA TRP A 235 2.36 6.27 -0.15
C TRP A 235 1.05 5.67 0.40
N ASN A 236 0.26 6.53 1.02
CA ASN A 236 -1.05 6.20 1.56
C ASN A 236 -2.13 6.33 0.48
N GLY A 237 -3.06 5.39 0.43
CA GLY A 237 -4.32 5.54 -0.28
C GLY A 237 -5.14 6.70 0.29
N SER A 238 -6.03 7.24 -0.54
CA SER A 238 -6.87 8.39 -0.17
C SER A 238 -8.30 7.93 0.13
N SER A 239 -8.88 8.42 1.22
CA SER A 239 -10.30 8.22 1.55
C SER A 239 -11.24 9.15 0.77
N THR A 240 -10.69 10.24 0.23
CA THR A 240 -11.43 11.31 -0.45
C THR A 240 -10.61 11.92 -1.59
N GLY A 241 -11.28 12.73 -2.40
CA GLY A 241 -10.68 13.52 -3.47
C GLY A 241 -10.88 15.00 -3.19
N SER A 242 -10.34 15.86 -4.07
CA SER A 242 -10.47 17.31 -3.94
C SER A 242 -10.55 17.97 -5.31
N ASN A 243 -11.23 19.11 -5.37
CA ASN A 243 -11.23 19.99 -6.54
C ASN A 243 -9.90 20.73 -6.72
N THR A 244 -8.99 20.64 -5.75
CA THR A 244 -7.62 21.15 -5.84
C THR A 244 -6.69 20.24 -5.05
N LEU A 245 -5.69 19.69 -5.74
CA LEU A 245 -4.65 18.82 -5.18
C LEU A 245 -3.31 19.53 -5.29
N TYR A 246 -2.47 19.40 -4.26
CA TYR A 246 -1.15 20.03 -4.21
C TYR A 246 -0.06 18.96 -4.25
N ALA A 247 0.87 19.11 -5.19
CA ALA A 247 2.07 18.29 -5.31
C ALA A 247 3.29 19.16 -4.97
N PRO A 248 3.73 19.21 -3.70
CA PRO A 248 4.75 20.16 -3.25
C PRO A 248 6.15 19.88 -3.82
N TYR A 249 6.38 18.70 -4.40
CA TYR A 249 7.64 18.32 -5.01
C TYR A 249 7.39 17.64 -6.36
N ILE A 250 7.87 18.28 -7.41
CA ILE A 250 7.90 17.75 -8.78
C ILE A 250 9.25 18.09 -9.40
N VAL A 251 9.74 17.24 -10.30
CA VAL A 251 10.99 17.47 -11.03
C VAL A 251 10.73 17.44 -12.52
N MET A 252 11.41 18.32 -13.24
CA MET A 252 11.37 18.38 -14.70
C MET A 252 12.79 18.59 -15.21
N ASN A 253 13.24 17.72 -16.12
CA ASN A 253 14.56 17.75 -16.73
C ASN A 253 15.73 17.86 -15.72
N TYR A 254 15.55 17.30 -14.51
CA TYR A 254 16.56 17.37 -13.45
C TYR A 254 17.48 16.16 -13.50
N TYR A 255 18.67 16.30 -14.06
CA TYR A 255 19.61 15.19 -14.30
C TYR A 255 18.96 13.98 -15.00
N LEU A 256 18.16 14.24 -16.05
CA LEU A 256 17.38 13.25 -16.82
C LEU A 256 16.18 12.64 -16.06
N TYR A 257 15.85 13.11 -14.86
CA TYR A 257 14.64 12.73 -14.15
C TYR A 257 13.47 13.67 -14.44
N ASN A 258 12.30 13.07 -14.57
CA ASN A 258 11.01 13.72 -14.70
C ASN A 258 10.01 13.06 -13.76
N SER A 259 9.11 13.84 -13.17
CA SER A 259 7.97 13.29 -12.43
C SER A 259 6.93 12.71 -13.39
N GLY A 260 6.36 11.59 -12.98
CA GLY A 260 5.06 11.12 -13.46
C GLY A 260 3.95 11.66 -12.55
N ILE A 261 2.76 11.85 -13.12
CA ILE A 261 1.55 12.23 -12.38
C ILE A 261 0.44 11.26 -12.78
N MET A 262 -0.24 10.68 -11.81
CA MET A 262 -1.44 9.86 -12.02
C MET A 262 -2.65 10.59 -11.44
N VAL A 263 -3.68 10.77 -12.26
CA VAL A 263 -4.93 11.42 -11.86
C VAL A 263 -6.08 10.43 -12.00
N GLN A 264 -6.83 10.22 -10.93
CA GLN A 264 -8.03 9.40 -10.93
C GLN A 264 -9.26 10.28 -10.68
N ASN A 265 -10.29 10.16 -11.50
CA ASN A 265 -11.59 10.73 -11.19
C ASN A 265 -12.37 9.76 -10.30
N ILE A 266 -12.44 10.07 -9.00
CA ILE A 266 -13.15 9.26 -8.02
C ILE A 266 -14.60 9.72 -7.79
N GLY A 267 -15.05 10.77 -8.49
CA GLY A 267 -16.42 11.27 -8.44
C GLY A 267 -17.39 10.46 -9.29
N ASP A 268 -18.65 10.87 -9.31
CA ASP A 268 -19.75 10.24 -10.05
C ASP A 268 -20.04 10.88 -11.41
N ALA A 269 -19.35 11.97 -11.75
CA ALA A 269 -19.51 12.72 -12.99
C ALA A 269 -18.20 12.88 -13.77
N PRO A 270 -18.24 13.01 -15.10
CA PRO A 270 -17.08 13.43 -15.89
C PRO A 270 -16.47 14.74 -15.39
N THR A 271 -15.15 14.79 -15.33
CA THR A 271 -14.40 15.93 -14.79
C THR A 271 -13.39 16.45 -15.81
N SER A 272 -13.40 17.77 -16.03
CA SER A 272 -12.32 18.49 -16.70
C SER A 272 -11.36 19.05 -15.64
N PHE A 273 -10.06 18.95 -15.89
CA PHE A 273 -9.05 19.47 -14.99
C PHE A 273 -7.86 20.03 -15.76
N LYS A 274 -7.04 20.82 -15.04
CA LYS A 274 -5.77 21.34 -15.52
C LYS A 274 -4.68 21.04 -14.50
N ILE A 275 -3.44 20.94 -14.97
CA ILE A 275 -2.25 20.84 -14.13
C ILE A 275 -1.53 22.17 -14.27
N THR A 276 -1.25 22.82 -13.14
CA THR A 276 -0.53 24.09 -13.09
C THR A 276 0.71 23.93 -12.25
N TYR A 277 1.85 24.38 -12.77
CA TYR A 277 3.10 24.35 -12.02
C TYR A 277 4.02 25.48 -12.46
N THR A 278 4.96 25.85 -11.59
CA THR A 278 5.92 26.94 -11.83
C THR A 278 7.33 26.38 -11.74
N PHE A 279 8.13 26.53 -12.81
CA PHE A 279 9.56 26.21 -12.80
C PHE A 279 10.39 27.43 -13.18
N ALA A 280 11.42 27.70 -12.38
CA ALA A 280 12.34 28.84 -12.60
C ALA A 280 11.62 30.18 -12.84
N GLY A 281 10.50 30.42 -12.13
CA GLY A 281 9.69 31.63 -12.25
C GLY A 281 8.79 31.69 -13.49
N THR A 282 8.70 30.61 -14.28
CA THR A 282 7.79 30.49 -15.43
C THR A 282 6.62 29.57 -15.07
N ASP A 283 5.40 30.04 -15.31
CA ASP A 283 4.18 29.27 -15.11
C ASP A 283 3.84 28.43 -16.34
N TYR A 284 3.47 27.19 -16.10
CA TYR A 284 3.01 26.23 -17.09
C TYR A 284 1.59 25.79 -16.75
N VAL A 285 0.77 25.65 -17.78
CA VAL A 285 -0.63 25.23 -17.64
C VAL A 285 -0.90 24.16 -18.69
N TYR A 286 -1.13 22.94 -18.22
CA TYR A 286 -1.63 21.84 -19.02
C TYR A 286 -3.14 21.74 -18.87
N GLN A 287 -3.88 21.84 -19.97
CA GLN A 287 -5.30 21.50 -19.99
C GLN A 287 -5.47 20.10 -20.58
N HIS A 288 -6.04 19.17 -19.83
CA HIS A 288 -6.36 17.86 -20.38
C HIS A 288 -7.46 18.04 -21.47
N PRO A 289 -7.27 17.51 -22.70
CA PRO A 289 -8.10 17.87 -23.85
C PRO A 289 -9.50 17.24 -23.83
N THR A 290 -9.71 16.21 -23.01
CA THR A 290 -10.98 15.51 -22.86
C THR A 290 -11.37 15.46 -21.38
N GLU A 291 -12.65 15.27 -21.10
CA GLU A 291 -13.09 14.96 -19.73
C GLU A 291 -12.61 13.56 -19.34
N LEU A 292 -12.22 13.41 -18.08
CA LEU A 292 -11.95 12.12 -17.46
C LEU A 292 -13.26 11.63 -16.83
N LYS A 293 -13.82 10.51 -17.29
CA LYS A 293 -15.11 10.03 -16.76
C LYS A 293 -14.97 9.51 -15.33
N ALA A 294 -16.10 9.37 -14.65
CA ALA A 294 -16.18 8.76 -13.33
C ALA A 294 -15.47 7.39 -13.31
N GLY A 295 -14.58 7.18 -12.35
CA GLY A 295 -13.77 5.97 -12.19
C GLY A 295 -12.56 5.83 -13.12
N GLU A 296 -12.39 6.70 -14.12
CA GLU A 296 -11.24 6.63 -15.03
C GLU A 296 -9.96 7.17 -14.37
N THR A 297 -8.80 6.65 -14.80
CA THR A 297 -7.48 7.13 -14.39
C THR A 297 -6.63 7.50 -15.61
N LYS A 298 -5.69 8.44 -15.42
CA LYS A 298 -4.79 8.90 -16.47
C LYS A 298 -3.38 9.17 -15.97
N ASP A 299 -2.41 8.63 -16.72
CA ASP A 299 -0.99 8.89 -16.55
C ASP A 299 -0.52 10.11 -17.34
N PHE A 300 0.38 10.86 -16.74
CA PHE A 300 1.04 12.02 -17.31
C PHE A 300 2.54 11.94 -17.03
N TYR A 301 3.34 12.36 -18.02
CA TYR A 301 4.79 12.36 -17.92
C TYR A 301 5.31 13.77 -18.21
N LEU A 302 6.03 14.37 -17.27
CA LEU A 302 6.74 15.62 -17.53
C LEU A 302 7.93 15.36 -18.47
N PRO A 303 8.26 16.26 -19.42
CA PRO A 303 7.74 17.61 -19.60
C PRO A 303 6.54 17.71 -20.57
N ASN A 304 5.85 16.61 -20.88
CA ASN A 304 4.80 16.58 -21.91
C ASN A 304 3.43 17.08 -21.43
N VAL A 305 3.37 17.58 -20.19
CA VAL A 305 2.21 18.29 -19.64
C VAL A 305 2.61 19.70 -19.31
#